data_AF-A0A1X0UCL3-F1
#
_entry.id   AF-A0A1X0UCL3-F1
#
_cell.length_a   1.000
_cell.length_b   1.000
_cell.length_c   1.000
_cell.angle_alpha   90.00
_cell.angle_beta   90.00
_cell.angle_gamma   90.00
#
_symmetry.space_group_name_H-M   'P 1'
#
loop_
_entity.id
_entity.type
_entity.pdbx_description
1 polymer ?
#
loop_
_entity_poly.entity_id
_entity_poly.type
_entity_poly.pdbx_seq_one_letter_code
_entity_poly.pdbx_strand_id
1 'polypeptide(L)'
;MSDSQFRRRGLRVFATASVAFLALGLAACSSDSSSEGTSGTETRVVTTDKGDITVPAEPQKIAVLSAGLAGYLFTLDAPIAITDTRLLGVTNLDGGFPPQWAEKAEKQGTQELPAGEALNIEALAAAEPDLIIGGGQGISAVQANESYDQLSNIAPTVLISSSLATWQEQLTAVAEAAGESEKVDGLLQAYEDKVAEVKDSITIPATPVSYFLSLSTNEPAFIPQSATLPTLLSAVGFEPDDVITKANNPELYGSGDSFIISNELLAPVGSAPAMFVVPVAGRTLAELQQDPLYVGLPAFAGNKVYELPATSYRPDYDGVMATLDQVQEMFTE
;
A
#
# COMPACT_ATOMS: atom_id res chain seq x y z
N MET A 1 -26.28 22.89 -65.69
CA MET A 1 -25.95 22.33 -67.02
C MET A 1 -25.54 23.49 -67.92
N SER A 2 -24.55 23.25 -68.79
CA SER A 2 -23.72 24.20 -69.54
C SER A 2 -22.49 24.68 -68.76
N ASP A 3 -21.44 23.87 -68.61
CA ASP A 3 -20.37 23.45 -69.55
C ASP A 3 -19.26 24.49 -69.83
N SER A 4 -18.07 24.12 -69.35
CA SER A 4 -16.88 23.89 -70.19
C SER A 4 -15.75 24.94 -70.27
N GLN A 5 -14.53 24.38 -70.13
CA GLN A 5 -13.28 24.62 -70.87
C GLN A 5 -12.27 25.67 -70.38
N PHE A 6 -11.27 25.14 -69.66
CA PHE A 6 -9.84 25.08 -70.04
C PHE A 6 -9.28 26.12 -71.02
N ARG A 7 -8.28 26.88 -70.53
CA ARG A 7 -6.85 26.94 -70.97
C ARG A 7 -6.29 28.35 -70.80
N ARG A 8 -5.45 28.53 -69.76
CA ARG A 8 -4.59 29.71 -69.61
C ARG A 8 -3.37 29.60 -70.52
N ARG A 9 -3.21 30.62 -71.36
CA ARG A 9 -1.99 31.04 -72.10
C ARG A 9 -0.85 31.27 -71.08
N GLY A 10 0.40 30.94 -71.43
CA GLY A 10 1.43 31.90 -71.89
C GLY A 10 1.88 32.81 -70.75
N LEU A 11 3.17 33.06 -70.46
CA LEU A 11 4.22 33.54 -71.35
C LEU A 11 5.38 34.04 -70.43
N ARG A 12 6.64 33.99 -70.91
CA ARG A 12 7.84 34.79 -70.50
C ARG A 12 8.43 34.48 -69.10
N VAL A 13 9.67 33.97 -68.94
CA VAL A 13 11.03 34.45 -69.34
C VAL A 13 11.33 35.88 -68.92
N PHE A 14 12.29 36.06 -67.99
CA PHE A 14 13.40 37.04 -67.92
C PHE A 14 14.04 36.87 -66.51
N ALA A 15 15.29 36.41 -66.36
CA ALA A 15 16.53 37.21 -66.31
C ALA A 15 16.48 38.26 -65.16
N THR A 16 17.46 38.51 -64.29
CA THR A 16 18.93 38.40 -64.36
C THR A 16 19.52 38.87 -63.01
N ALA A 17 20.75 38.41 -62.70
CA ALA A 17 21.88 39.13 -62.07
C ALA A 17 21.73 39.69 -60.63
N SER A 18 22.43 39.15 -59.64
CA SER A 18 23.85 39.39 -59.24
C SER A 18 24.06 40.70 -58.47
N VAL A 19 24.39 40.63 -57.17
CA VAL A 19 25.41 41.48 -56.50
C VAL A 19 25.98 40.71 -55.30
N ALA A 20 27.30 40.53 -55.29
CA ALA A 20 28.08 40.08 -54.14
C ALA A 20 28.48 41.28 -53.27
N PHE A 21 28.47 41.12 -51.95
CA PHE A 21 29.16 42.01 -51.01
C PHE A 21 29.96 41.17 -50.02
N LEU A 22 31.28 41.35 -50.04
CA LEU A 22 32.26 40.85 -49.08
C LEU A 22 32.38 41.86 -47.93
N ALA A 23 32.38 41.41 -46.68
CA ALA A 23 32.99 42.14 -45.57
C ALA A 23 33.55 41.13 -44.54
N LEU A 24 34.83 41.33 -44.20
CA LEU A 24 35.65 40.56 -43.26
C LEU A 24 35.24 40.80 -41.79
N GLY A 25 35.40 39.77 -40.95
CA GLY A 25 35.50 39.89 -39.49
C GLY A 25 36.33 38.73 -38.93
N LEU A 26 37.43 39.05 -38.25
CA LEU A 26 38.41 38.12 -37.68
C LEU A 26 37.97 37.51 -36.34
N ALA A 27 38.45 36.27 -36.10
CA ALA A 27 38.94 35.70 -34.83
C ALA A 27 37.98 35.49 -33.64
N ALA A 28 37.81 34.21 -33.25
CA ALA A 28 38.10 33.71 -31.89
C ALA A 28 38.00 32.17 -31.85
N CYS A 29 39.06 31.51 -31.35
CA CYS A 29 39.04 30.11 -30.93
C CYS A 29 38.28 29.95 -29.61
N SER A 30 37.56 28.85 -29.45
CA SER A 30 37.18 28.26 -28.15
C SER A 30 36.80 26.80 -28.44
N SER A 31 37.75 25.87 -28.42
CA SER A 31 38.13 25.01 -27.28
C SER A 31 37.05 24.00 -26.90
N ASP A 32 37.43 22.72 -27.05
CA ASP A 32 36.88 21.52 -26.43
C ASP A 32 35.98 21.76 -25.23
N SER A 33 34.73 21.30 -25.34
CA SER A 33 33.99 20.80 -24.20
C SER A 33 33.98 19.29 -24.31
N SER A 34 34.99 18.70 -23.66
CA SER A 34 34.99 17.35 -23.14
C SER A 34 33.58 16.98 -22.68
N SER A 35 32.96 16.01 -23.34
CA SER A 35 31.81 15.33 -22.77
C SER A 35 32.36 14.53 -21.58
N GLU A 36 32.36 15.15 -20.41
CA GLU A 36 32.40 14.44 -19.15
C GLU A 36 31.20 13.49 -19.15
N GLY A 37 31.48 12.21 -19.44
CA GLY A 37 30.58 11.13 -19.10
C GLY A 37 30.47 11.09 -17.58
N THR A 38 29.56 11.88 -17.03
CA THR A 38 28.97 11.56 -15.75
C THR A 38 28.28 10.23 -15.96
N SER A 39 28.80 9.16 -15.36
CA SER A 39 27.99 7.98 -15.04
C SER A 39 26.92 8.44 -14.06
N GLY A 40 25.93 9.18 -14.56
CA GLY A 40 24.76 9.56 -13.80
C GLY A 40 23.92 8.32 -13.66
N THR A 41 23.62 7.93 -12.42
CA THR A 41 22.60 6.95 -12.12
C THR A 41 21.35 7.36 -12.91
N GLU A 42 20.81 6.45 -13.74
CA GLU A 42 19.58 6.73 -14.47
C GLU A 42 18.50 7.14 -13.47
N THR A 43 17.66 8.11 -13.84
CA THR A 43 16.61 8.66 -12.97
C THR A 43 15.27 8.63 -13.65
N ARG A 44 14.20 8.58 -12.85
CA ARG A 44 12.82 8.72 -13.31
C ARG A 44 12.04 9.66 -12.39
N VAL A 45 10.88 10.12 -12.86
CA VAL A 45 10.01 10.99 -12.09
C VAL A 45 8.85 10.18 -11.55
N VAL A 46 8.52 10.38 -10.27
CA VAL A 46 7.33 9.88 -9.61
C VAL A 46 6.47 11.08 -9.21
N THR A 47 5.22 11.11 -9.67
CA THR A 47 4.27 12.17 -9.30
C THR A 47 3.64 11.85 -7.96
N THR A 48 3.68 12.80 -7.03
CA THR A 48 3.16 12.63 -5.66
C THR A 48 2.30 13.83 -5.24
N ASP A 49 1.61 13.71 -4.11
CA ASP A 49 0.91 14.84 -3.46
C ASP A 49 1.87 15.97 -3.05
N LYS A 50 3.19 15.70 -3.00
CA LYS A 50 4.26 16.68 -2.74
C LYS A 50 4.87 17.25 -4.03
N GLY A 51 4.33 16.89 -5.20
CA GLY A 51 4.83 17.26 -6.52
C GLY A 51 5.63 16.13 -7.19
N ASP A 52 6.27 16.47 -8.31
CA ASP A 52 7.10 15.56 -9.07
C ASP A 52 8.46 15.36 -8.39
N ILE A 53 8.77 14.13 -8.02
CA ILE A 53 10.01 13.76 -7.34
C ILE A 53 10.90 12.99 -8.31
N THR A 54 12.14 13.44 -8.49
CA THR A 54 13.14 12.70 -9.28
C THR A 54 13.81 11.67 -8.38
N VAL A 55 13.68 10.40 -8.74
CA VAL A 55 14.19 9.24 -8.00
C VAL A 55 15.17 8.44 -8.86
N PRO A 56 16.07 7.63 -8.27
CA PRO A 56 16.85 6.66 -9.04
C PRO A 56 15.93 5.73 -9.85
N ALA A 57 16.33 5.38 -11.07
CA ALA A 57 15.63 4.41 -11.89
C ALA A 57 15.59 3.04 -11.20
N GLU A 58 16.74 2.64 -10.63
CA GLU A 58 16.94 1.42 -9.85
C GLU A 58 17.54 1.76 -8.47
N PRO A 59 16.71 2.09 -7.46
CA PRO A 59 17.17 2.33 -6.09
C PRO A 59 17.89 1.11 -5.50
N GLN A 60 19.01 1.32 -4.81
CA GLN A 60 19.85 0.26 -4.25
C GLN A 60 19.81 0.23 -2.71
N LYS A 61 19.36 1.30 -2.06
CA LYS A 61 19.26 1.43 -0.60
C LYS A 61 17.99 2.19 -0.23
N ILE A 62 16.90 1.45 -0.06
CA ILE A 62 15.61 2.05 0.28
C ILE A 62 15.45 2.12 1.80
N ALA A 63 15.12 3.31 2.30
CA ALA A 63 14.62 3.48 3.66
C ALA A 63 13.10 3.52 3.67
N VAL A 64 12.45 2.70 4.50
CA VAL A 64 10.99 2.56 4.53
C VAL A 64 10.43 2.99 5.88
N LEU A 65 9.53 3.96 5.88
CA LEU A 65 9.04 4.58 7.12
C LEU A 65 7.79 3.89 7.70
N SER A 66 7.33 2.80 7.08
CA SER A 66 6.13 2.06 7.46
C SER A 66 6.31 0.57 7.26
N ALA A 67 6.08 -0.23 8.30
CA ALA A 67 6.15 -1.68 8.25
C ALA A 67 5.16 -2.30 7.23
N GLY A 68 3.99 -1.69 7.06
CA GLY A 68 3.00 -2.14 6.07
C GLY A 68 3.46 -1.89 4.63
N LEU A 69 4.14 -0.76 4.38
CA LEU A 69 4.73 -0.49 3.06
C LEU A 69 5.96 -1.38 2.80
N ALA A 70 6.73 -1.68 3.85
CA ALA A 70 7.90 -2.56 3.77
C ALA A 70 7.50 -3.97 3.34
N GLY A 71 6.35 -4.48 3.78
CA GLY A 71 5.83 -5.77 3.35
C GLY A 71 5.66 -5.90 1.84
N TYR A 72 5.10 -4.88 1.17
CA TYR A 72 5.04 -4.85 -0.29
C TYR A 72 6.43 -4.81 -0.93
N LEU A 73 7.35 -4.02 -0.39
CA LEU A 73 8.72 -3.92 -0.92
C LEU A 73 9.50 -5.23 -0.79
N PHE A 74 9.33 -5.96 0.32
CA PHE A 74 9.87 -7.30 0.47
C PHE A 74 9.19 -8.32 -0.45
N THR A 75 7.90 -8.16 -0.75
CA THR A 75 7.21 -8.96 -1.80
C THR A 75 7.87 -8.73 -3.16
N LEU A 76 8.21 -7.47 -3.46
CA LEU A 76 8.85 -7.06 -4.70
C LEU A 76 10.36 -7.33 -4.75
N ASP A 77 10.95 -7.92 -3.71
CA ASP A 77 12.40 -8.13 -3.57
C ASP A 77 13.23 -6.83 -3.66
N ALA A 78 12.64 -5.68 -3.31
CA ALA A 78 13.33 -4.40 -3.31
C ALA A 78 14.43 -4.35 -2.23
N PRO A 79 15.54 -3.61 -2.44
CA PRO A 79 16.68 -3.60 -1.52
C PRO A 79 16.47 -2.62 -0.36
N ILE A 80 15.92 -3.11 0.76
CA ILE A 80 15.58 -2.30 1.92
C ILE A 80 16.78 -2.24 2.89
N ALA A 81 17.33 -1.05 3.07
CA ALA A 81 18.45 -0.81 3.97
C ALA A 81 18.01 -0.66 5.43
N ILE A 82 16.89 0.03 5.68
CA ILE A 82 16.34 0.29 7.01
C ILE A 82 14.82 0.43 6.94
N THR A 83 14.10 -0.10 7.93
CA THR A 83 12.63 0.03 7.97
C THR A 83 12.06 0.20 9.37
N ASP A 84 11.00 0.99 9.50
CA ASP A 84 10.11 0.89 10.66
C ASP A 84 9.55 -0.54 10.72
N THR A 85 9.61 -1.13 11.91
CA THR A 85 9.15 -2.50 12.15
C THR A 85 7.79 -2.56 12.80
N ARG A 86 7.24 -1.43 13.26
CA ARG A 86 5.94 -1.36 13.96
C ARG A 86 4.79 -1.69 13.02
N LEU A 87 4.21 -2.86 13.21
CA LEU A 87 3.05 -3.33 12.49
C LEU A 87 1.90 -3.57 13.46
N LEU A 88 0.75 -2.96 13.15
CA LEU A 88 -0.41 -2.91 14.04
C LEU A 88 -0.84 -4.32 14.50
N GLY A 89 -0.78 -4.56 15.81
CA GLY A 89 -1.15 -5.83 16.43
C GLY A 89 -0.15 -6.98 16.27
N VAL A 90 1.01 -6.73 15.67
CA VAL A 90 2.05 -7.75 15.39
C VAL A 90 3.34 -7.43 16.14
N THR A 91 3.89 -6.23 15.94
CA THR A 91 5.15 -5.75 16.53
C THR A 91 4.92 -4.38 17.16
N ASN A 92 5.75 -4.01 18.14
CA ASN A 92 5.55 -2.84 18.98
C ASN A 92 6.85 -2.03 19.13
N LEU A 93 6.94 -1.20 20.17
CA LEU A 93 8.12 -0.38 20.45
C LEU A 93 9.35 -1.19 20.87
N ASP A 94 9.19 -2.48 21.21
CA ASP A 94 10.30 -3.36 21.61
C ASP A 94 11.12 -3.83 20.40
N GLY A 95 10.67 -3.53 19.18
CA GLY A 95 11.32 -3.89 17.92
C GLY A 95 10.99 -5.31 17.43
N GLY A 96 11.82 -5.81 16.52
CA GLY A 96 11.68 -7.10 15.86
C GLY A 96 10.91 -7.02 14.55
N PHE A 97 11.35 -7.80 13.57
CA PHE A 97 10.68 -7.85 12.27
C PHE A 97 9.35 -8.61 12.35
N PRO A 98 8.27 -8.07 11.75
CA PRO A 98 7.05 -8.81 11.47
C PRO A 98 7.32 -10.16 10.81
N PRO A 99 6.75 -11.27 11.32
CA PRO A 99 7.10 -12.62 10.89
C PRO A 99 6.95 -12.89 9.39
N GLN A 100 6.01 -12.21 8.72
CA GLN A 100 5.71 -12.44 7.31
C GLN A 100 6.86 -12.04 6.38
N TRP A 101 7.74 -11.12 6.81
CA TRP A 101 8.88 -10.67 6.01
C TRP A 101 10.20 -10.66 6.78
N ALA A 102 10.24 -11.15 8.02
CA ALA A 102 11.43 -11.22 8.86
C ALA A 102 12.61 -11.95 8.19
N GLU A 103 12.36 -13.12 7.58
CA GLU A 103 13.42 -13.87 6.90
C GLU A 103 14.03 -13.07 5.74
N LYS A 104 13.20 -12.34 4.98
CA LYS A 104 13.67 -11.49 3.87
C LYS A 104 14.49 -10.32 4.41
N ALA A 105 14.04 -9.66 5.47
CA ALA A 105 14.76 -8.57 6.13
C ALA A 105 16.13 -9.02 6.66
N GLU A 106 16.20 -10.15 7.36
CA GLU A 106 17.45 -10.72 7.87
C GLU A 106 18.41 -11.08 6.74
N LYS A 107 17.90 -11.70 5.67
CA LYS A 107 18.69 -12.08 4.49
C LYS A 107 19.26 -10.87 3.76
N GLN A 108 18.50 -9.77 3.67
CA GLN A 108 18.98 -8.51 3.09
C GLN A 108 19.93 -7.74 4.02
N GLY A 109 19.99 -8.09 5.31
CA GLY A 109 20.73 -7.31 6.31
C GLY A 109 20.05 -5.97 6.60
N THR A 110 18.72 -5.89 6.45
CA THR A 110 17.93 -4.71 6.74
C THR A 110 18.09 -4.32 8.21
N GLN A 111 18.22 -3.02 8.48
CA GLN A 111 18.26 -2.48 9.83
C GLN A 111 16.86 -2.12 10.33
N GLU A 112 16.64 -2.27 11.63
CA GLU A 112 15.44 -1.73 12.26
C GLU A 112 15.59 -0.22 12.42
N LEU A 113 14.59 0.54 11.95
CA LEU A 113 14.48 1.95 12.29
C LEU A 113 14.06 2.05 13.76
N PRO A 114 14.85 2.71 14.63
CA PRO A 114 14.49 2.81 16.03
C PRO A 114 13.13 3.45 16.22
N ALA A 115 12.23 2.73 16.89
CA ALA A 115 10.87 3.16 17.14
C ALA A 115 10.81 4.25 18.22
N GLY A 116 9.90 5.22 18.03
CA GLY A 116 9.68 6.32 18.97
C GLY A 116 8.46 7.18 18.62
N GLU A 117 8.22 8.20 19.44
CA GLU A 117 7.16 9.19 19.20
C GLU A 117 7.41 10.02 17.94
N ALA A 118 8.68 10.25 17.58
CA ALA A 118 9.11 10.89 16.36
C ALA A 118 10.03 9.97 15.55
N LEU A 119 10.16 10.24 14.24
CA LEU A 119 11.10 9.50 13.38
C LEU A 119 12.53 9.75 13.81
N ASN A 120 13.33 8.69 13.86
CA ASN A 120 14.76 8.78 14.11
C ASN A 120 15.50 9.20 12.83
N ILE A 121 15.57 10.52 12.60
CA ILE A 121 16.21 11.13 11.43
C ILE A 121 17.71 10.79 11.36
N GLU A 122 18.39 10.70 12.51
CA GLU A 122 19.81 10.37 12.56
C GLU A 122 20.08 8.93 12.09
N ALA A 123 19.25 7.97 12.52
CA ALA A 123 19.34 6.59 12.07
C ALA A 123 19.05 6.47 10.56
N LEU A 124 18.05 7.20 10.05
CA LEU A 124 17.76 7.25 8.61
C LEU A 124 18.94 7.80 7.81
N ALA A 125 19.55 8.90 8.27
CA ALA A 125 20.71 9.48 7.60
C ALA A 125 21.93 8.54 7.64
N ALA A 126 22.15 7.86 8.76
CA ALA A 126 23.26 6.91 8.93
C ALA A 126 23.14 5.65 8.06
N ALA A 127 21.92 5.29 7.64
CA ALA A 127 21.70 4.20 6.68
C ALA A 127 22.08 4.57 5.24
N GLU A 128 22.34 5.85 4.95
CA GLU A 128 22.69 6.38 3.63
C GLU A 128 21.74 5.91 2.50
N PRO A 129 20.42 6.10 2.62
CA PRO A 129 19.47 5.68 1.60
C PRO A 129 19.63 6.51 0.32
N ASP A 130 19.34 5.89 -0.82
CA ASP A 130 19.20 6.58 -2.11
C ASP A 130 17.74 6.85 -2.50
N LEU A 131 16.80 6.30 -1.74
CA LEU A 131 15.36 6.57 -1.79
C LEU A 131 14.73 6.38 -0.41
N ILE A 132 13.82 7.28 -0.03
CA ILE A 132 12.97 7.14 1.16
C ILE A 132 11.52 6.95 0.70
N ILE A 133 10.88 5.89 1.17
CA ILE A 133 9.45 5.62 0.94
C ILE A 133 8.71 5.69 2.28
N GLY A 134 7.70 6.54 2.36
CA GLY A 134 6.86 6.70 3.56
C GLY A 134 5.39 6.91 3.21
N GLY A 135 4.60 7.40 4.17
CA GLY A 135 3.17 7.62 3.97
C GLY A 135 2.32 6.40 4.31
N GLY A 136 1.34 6.10 3.46
CA GLY A 136 0.35 5.04 3.68
C GLY A 136 -0.67 5.42 4.77
N GLN A 137 -1.04 4.46 5.60
CA GLN A 137 -2.05 4.65 6.65
C GLN A 137 -1.43 4.66 8.05
N GLY A 138 -2.07 5.37 8.98
CA GLY A 138 -1.69 5.36 10.41
C GLY A 138 -0.58 6.34 10.77
N ILE A 139 0.06 6.09 11.92
CA ILE A 139 1.00 7.04 12.55
C ILE A 139 2.25 7.29 11.70
N SER A 140 2.72 6.30 10.94
CA SER A 140 3.86 6.44 10.04
C SER A 140 3.61 7.50 8.97
N ALA A 141 2.38 7.62 8.48
CA ALA A 141 2.01 8.61 7.48
C ALA A 141 2.03 10.04 8.05
N VAL A 142 1.59 10.20 9.30
CA VAL A 142 1.64 11.48 10.02
C VAL A 142 3.10 11.89 10.24
N GLN A 143 3.90 11.00 10.83
CA GLN A 143 5.31 11.28 11.12
C GLN A 143 6.12 11.58 9.84
N ALA A 144 5.89 10.82 8.76
CA ALA A 144 6.57 11.07 7.49
C ALA A 144 6.19 12.43 6.87
N ASN A 145 4.94 12.88 7.02
CA ASN A 145 4.52 14.20 6.58
C ASN A 145 5.13 15.33 7.42
N GLU A 146 5.17 15.17 8.74
CA GLU A 146 5.74 16.16 9.66
C GLU A 146 7.26 16.33 9.44
N SER A 147 7.96 15.25 9.12
CA SER A 147 9.41 15.25 8.88
C SER A 147 9.82 15.39 7.41
N TYR A 148 8.89 15.66 6.48
CA TYR A 148 9.16 15.60 5.03
C TYR A 148 10.38 16.44 4.58
N ASP A 149 10.53 17.65 5.08
CA ASP A 149 11.66 18.52 4.72
C ASP A 149 13.00 17.95 5.23
N GLN A 150 13.00 17.31 6.40
CA GLN A 150 14.20 16.65 6.94
C GLN A 150 14.55 15.40 6.13
N LEU A 151 13.54 14.61 5.75
CA LEU A 151 13.70 13.41 4.92
C LEU A 151 14.23 13.78 3.53
N SER A 152 13.70 14.84 2.92
CA SER A 152 14.11 15.32 1.59
C SER A 152 15.55 15.86 1.56
N ASN A 153 16.10 16.25 2.71
CA ASN A 153 17.52 16.61 2.82
C ASN A 153 18.44 15.38 2.90
N ILE A 154 17.91 14.19 3.17
CA ILE A 154 18.66 12.93 3.22
C ILE A 154 18.69 12.28 1.84
N ALA A 155 17.53 12.07 1.22
CA ALA A 155 17.38 11.42 -0.08
C ALA A 155 16.03 11.80 -0.75
N PRO A 156 15.85 11.56 -2.06
CA PRO A 156 14.54 11.64 -2.69
C PRO A 156 13.49 10.92 -1.85
N THR A 157 12.41 11.62 -1.50
CA THR A 157 11.39 11.12 -0.56
C THR A 157 10.04 11.03 -1.26
N VAL A 158 9.50 9.82 -1.36
CA VAL A 158 8.18 9.55 -1.93
C VAL A 158 7.23 9.18 -0.81
N LEU A 159 6.15 9.95 -0.64
CA LEU A 159 5.08 9.64 0.30
C LEU A 159 3.90 9.02 -0.44
N ILE A 160 3.59 7.77 -0.12
CA ILE A 160 2.41 7.06 -0.60
C ILE A 160 1.18 7.70 0.03
N SER A 161 0.16 8.01 -0.78
CA SER A 161 -1.03 8.73 -0.32
C SER A 161 -1.80 7.89 0.70
N SER A 162 -2.27 8.54 1.78
CA SER A 162 -3.14 7.92 2.78
C SER A 162 -4.56 7.67 2.27
N SER A 163 -4.90 8.22 1.10
CA SER A 163 -6.17 8.03 0.43
C SER A 163 -6.30 6.70 -0.31
N LEU A 164 -5.19 5.99 -0.55
CA LEU A 164 -5.20 4.68 -1.21
C LEU A 164 -5.86 3.67 -0.27
N ALA A 165 -7.04 3.19 -0.66
CA ALA A 165 -7.88 2.38 0.19
C ALA A 165 -7.53 0.90 0.10
N THR A 166 -7.10 0.43 -1.08
CA THR A 166 -6.87 -0.98 -1.35
C THR A 166 -5.39 -1.35 -1.24
N TRP A 167 -5.12 -2.61 -0.90
CA TRP A 167 -3.75 -3.12 -0.88
C TRP A 167 -3.14 -3.16 -2.29
N GLN A 168 -3.96 -3.36 -3.33
CA GLN A 168 -3.53 -3.36 -4.73
C GLN A 168 -3.02 -1.99 -5.16
N GLU A 169 -3.75 -0.92 -4.80
CA GLU A 169 -3.32 0.46 -5.07
C GLU A 169 -2.03 0.79 -4.33
N GLN A 170 -1.91 0.37 -3.07
CA GLN A 170 -0.68 0.57 -2.29
C GLN A 170 0.50 -0.20 -2.89
N LEU A 171 0.31 -1.48 -3.26
CA LEU A 171 1.33 -2.29 -3.95
C LEU A 171 1.78 -1.60 -5.24
N THR A 172 0.84 -1.13 -6.06
CA THR A 172 1.14 -0.45 -7.33
C THR A 172 1.95 0.82 -7.10
N ALA A 173 1.51 1.67 -6.16
CA ALA A 173 2.19 2.92 -5.85
C ALA A 173 3.59 2.71 -5.26
N VAL A 174 3.75 1.71 -4.40
CA VAL A 174 5.04 1.34 -3.82
C VAL A 174 5.97 0.74 -4.88
N ALA A 175 5.46 -0.12 -5.77
CA ALA A 175 6.22 -0.67 -6.88
C ALA A 175 6.68 0.42 -7.85
N GLU A 176 5.80 1.38 -8.18
CA GLU A 176 6.19 2.56 -8.95
C GLU A 176 7.27 3.36 -8.22
N ALA A 177 7.14 3.62 -6.91
CA ALA A 177 8.14 4.34 -6.15
C ALA A 177 9.51 3.62 -6.14
N ALA A 178 9.53 2.28 -6.08
CA ALA A 178 10.74 1.47 -6.04
C ALA A 178 11.31 1.09 -7.42
N GLY A 179 10.58 1.31 -8.52
CA GLY A 179 11.02 0.92 -9.87
C GLY A 179 10.73 -0.55 -10.22
N GLU A 180 9.75 -1.14 -9.53
CA GLU A 180 9.43 -2.57 -9.56
C GLU A 180 8.03 -2.84 -10.16
N SER A 181 7.48 -1.89 -10.94
CA SER A 181 6.13 -1.97 -11.49
C SER A 181 5.89 -3.20 -12.38
N GLU A 182 6.93 -3.75 -12.99
CA GLU A 182 6.83 -4.95 -13.85
C GLU A 182 6.40 -6.21 -13.10
N LYS A 183 6.56 -6.26 -11.78
CA LYS A 183 6.18 -7.40 -10.94
C LYS A 183 4.70 -7.38 -10.55
N VAL A 184 4.03 -6.22 -10.63
CA VAL A 184 2.69 -6.01 -10.08
C VAL A 184 1.65 -6.90 -10.76
N ASP A 185 1.63 -6.93 -12.10
CA ASP A 185 0.62 -7.70 -12.86
C ASP A 185 0.69 -9.21 -12.52
N GLY A 186 1.90 -9.75 -12.34
CA GLY A 186 2.09 -11.15 -11.97
C GLY A 186 1.57 -11.45 -10.55
N LEU A 187 1.80 -10.55 -9.60
CA LEU A 187 1.29 -10.69 -8.23
C LEU A 187 -0.24 -10.60 -8.19
N LEU A 188 -0.83 -9.66 -8.93
CA LEU A 188 -2.29 -9.53 -9.02
C LEU A 188 -2.94 -10.75 -9.67
N GLN A 189 -2.34 -11.31 -10.72
CA GLN A 189 -2.83 -12.55 -11.34
C GLN A 189 -2.77 -13.72 -10.35
N ALA A 190 -1.66 -13.87 -9.62
CA ALA A 190 -1.52 -14.94 -8.62
C ALA A 190 -2.56 -14.80 -7.49
N TYR A 191 -2.90 -13.57 -7.10
CA TYR A 191 -3.99 -13.31 -6.16
C TYR A 191 -5.35 -13.73 -6.73
N GLU A 192 -5.67 -13.37 -7.97
CA GLU A 192 -6.93 -13.77 -8.61
C GLU A 192 -7.08 -15.29 -8.71
N ASP A 193 -6.00 -15.98 -9.09
CA ASP A 193 -5.93 -17.43 -9.17
C ASP A 193 -6.17 -18.05 -7.77
N LYS A 194 -5.56 -17.49 -6.73
CA LYS A 194 -5.75 -17.95 -5.35
C LYS A 194 -7.17 -17.73 -4.86
N VAL A 195 -7.79 -16.59 -5.16
CA VAL A 195 -9.21 -16.33 -4.83
C VAL A 195 -10.10 -17.38 -5.48
N ALA A 196 -9.89 -17.70 -6.76
CA ALA A 196 -10.66 -18.74 -7.45
C ALA A 196 -10.47 -20.12 -6.82
N GLU A 197 -9.22 -20.49 -6.53
CA GLU A 197 -8.88 -21.76 -5.86
C GLU A 197 -9.57 -21.89 -4.50
N VAL A 198 -9.47 -20.87 -3.64
CA VAL A 198 -10.08 -20.88 -2.32
C VAL A 198 -11.59 -20.96 -2.44
N LYS A 199 -12.21 -20.15 -3.30
CA LYS A 199 -13.66 -20.15 -3.50
C LYS A 199 -14.20 -21.52 -3.91
N ASP A 200 -13.49 -22.24 -4.77
CA ASP A 200 -13.91 -23.56 -5.26
C ASP A 200 -13.66 -24.69 -4.24
N SER A 201 -12.89 -24.44 -3.18
CA SER A 201 -12.45 -25.45 -2.21
C SER A 201 -13.01 -25.29 -0.79
N ILE A 202 -13.83 -24.28 -0.54
CA ILE A 202 -14.40 -24.02 0.80
C ILE A 202 -15.92 -24.18 0.87
N THR A 203 -16.43 -24.51 2.05
CA THR A 203 -17.85 -24.46 2.41
C THR A 203 -18.12 -23.33 3.40
N ILE A 204 -18.94 -22.35 2.98
CA ILE A 204 -19.30 -21.21 3.83
C ILE A 204 -20.19 -21.68 5.00
N PRO A 205 -19.82 -21.36 6.26
CA PRO A 205 -20.44 -21.98 7.44
C PRO A 205 -21.84 -21.44 7.78
N ALA A 206 -22.05 -20.14 7.62
CA ALA A 206 -23.29 -19.40 7.84
C ALA A 206 -23.13 -17.97 7.31
N THR A 207 -24.23 -17.34 6.89
CA THR A 207 -24.27 -15.95 6.43
C THR A 207 -25.43 -15.17 7.07
N PRO A 208 -25.33 -13.84 7.20
CA PRO A 208 -24.13 -13.02 6.95
C PRO A 208 -23.04 -13.26 8.02
N VAL A 209 -21.83 -12.75 7.77
CA VAL A 209 -20.68 -12.83 8.69
C VAL A 209 -20.29 -11.44 9.15
N SER A 210 -20.15 -11.27 10.46
CA SER A 210 -19.64 -10.03 11.06
C SER A 210 -18.14 -10.13 11.33
N TYR A 211 -17.46 -8.98 11.42
CA TYR A 211 -16.02 -8.91 11.61
C TYR A 211 -15.74 -8.05 12.83
N PHE A 212 -15.26 -8.68 13.90
CA PHE A 212 -15.02 -8.07 15.18
C PHE A 212 -13.53 -7.79 15.37
N LEU A 213 -13.21 -6.59 15.84
CA LEU A 213 -11.85 -6.16 16.14
C LEU A 213 -11.67 -6.14 17.65
N SER A 214 -10.76 -6.94 18.18
CA SER A 214 -10.47 -6.97 19.61
C SER A 214 -9.28 -6.06 19.92
N LEU A 215 -9.56 -4.90 20.48
CA LEU A 215 -8.59 -3.85 20.78
C LEU A 215 -8.16 -3.84 22.25
N SER A 216 -7.03 -3.20 22.54
CA SER A 216 -6.50 -3.06 23.92
C SER A 216 -7.42 -2.27 24.86
N THR A 217 -8.36 -1.46 24.34
CA THR A 217 -9.36 -0.75 25.14
C THR A 217 -10.44 -1.68 25.71
N ASN A 218 -10.55 -2.91 25.18
CA ASN A 218 -11.62 -3.87 25.44
C ASN A 218 -13.04 -3.41 25.09
N GLU A 219 -13.18 -2.26 24.43
CA GLU A 219 -14.46 -1.80 23.91
C GLU A 219 -14.84 -2.63 22.67
N PRO A 220 -16.12 -2.97 22.47
CA PRO A 220 -16.54 -3.70 21.28
C PRO A 220 -16.29 -2.86 20.02
N ALA A 221 -15.50 -3.39 19.10
CA ALA A 221 -15.21 -2.74 17.83
C ALA A 221 -15.51 -3.68 16.66
N PHE A 222 -15.96 -3.10 15.55
CA PHE A 222 -16.32 -3.84 14.34
C PHE A 222 -15.61 -3.25 13.12
N ILE A 223 -15.36 -4.13 12.14
CA ILE A 223 -14.82 -3.78 10.84
C ILE A 223 -16.01 -3.58 9.88
N PRO A 224 -16.16 -2.42 9.22
CA PRO A 224 -17.23 -2.15 8.26
C PRO A 224 -17.21 -3.13 7.08
N GLN A 225 -18.39 -3.47 6.54
CA GLN A 225 -18.53 -4.37 5.39
C GLN A 225 -17.77 -3.91 4.14
N SER A 226 -17.45 -2.61 4.03
CA SER A 226 -16.70 -2.02 2.92
C SER A 226 -15.18 -2.02 3.11
N ALA A 227 -14.67 -2.45 4.27
CA ALA A 227 -13.24 -2.48 4.55
C ALA A 227 -12.53 -3.66 3.84
N THR A 228 -11.19 -3.64 3.87
CA THR A 228 -10.34 -4.59 3.15
C THR A 228 -10.62 -6.06 3.49
N LEU A 229 -10.69 -6.42 4.78
CA LEU A 229 -10.91 -7.81 5.16
C LEU A 229 -12.29 -8.36 4.74
N PRO A 230 -13.41 -7.67 5.01
CA PRO A 230 -14.72 -8.12 4.54
C PRO A 230 -14.84 -8.21 3.01
N THR A 231 -14.23 -7.27 2.27
CA THR A 231 -14.25 -7.30 0.80
C THR A 231 -13.38 -8.43 0.24
N LEU A 232 -12.23 -8.72 0.87
CA LEU A 232 -11.40 -9.89 0.55
C LEU A 232 -12.19 -11.19 0.73
N LEU A 233 -12.84 -11.40 1.87
CA LEU A 233 -13.60 -12.63 2.11
C LEU A 233 -14.88 -12.69 1.25
N SER A 234 -15.43 -11.54 0.86
CA SER A 234 -16.53 -11.49 -0.11
C SER A 234 -16.12 -12.07 -1.47
N ALA A 235 -14.86 -11.88 -1.88
CA ALA A 235 -14.36 -12.41 -3.15
C ALA A 235 -14.39 -13.95 -3.20
N VAL A 236 -14.21 -14.62 -2.06
CA VAL A 236 -14.29 -16.09 -1.92
C VAL A 236 -15.67 -16.60 -1.49
N GLY A 237 -16.68 -15.72 -1.39
CA GLY A 237 -18.08 -16.11 -1.24
C GLY A 237 -18.72 -15.87 0.14
N PHE A 238 -18.01 -15.26 1.10
CA PHE A 238 -18.64 -14.83 2.34
C PHE A 238 -19.56 -13.63 2.09
N GLU A 239 -20.68 -13.55 2.78
CA GLU A 239 -21.58 -12.38 2.75
C GLU A 239 -21.35 -11.54 4.01
N PRO A 240 -20.80 -10.31 3.91
CA PRO A 240 -20.52 -9.50 5.09
C PRO A 240 -21.81 -8.89 5.66
N ASP A 241 -21.91 -8.85 6.98
CA ASP A 241 -23.04 -8.25 7.70
C ASP A 241 -22.96 -6.71 7.64
N ASP A 242 -24.10 -6.03 7.46
CA ASP A 242 -24.19 -4.57 7.42
C ASP A 242 -24.18 -3.97 8.84
N VAL A 243 -23.01 -4.09 9.49
CA VAL A 243 -22.78 -3.62 10.86
C VAL A 243 -22.87 -2.10 10.97
N ILE A 244 -22.62 -1.36 9.89
CA ILE A 244 -22.72 0.11 9.85
C ILE A 244 -24.16 0.57 10.03
N THR A 245 -25.09 -0.01 9.27
CA THR A 245 -26.52 0.32 9.42
C THR A 245 -27.02 -0.12 10.79
N LYS A 246 -26.63 -1.30 11.27
CA LYS A 246 -27.00 -1.80 12.61
C LYS A 246 -26.50 -0.91 13.74
N ALA A 247 -25.32 -0.30 13.57
CA ALA A 247 -24.74 0.65 14.51
C ALA A 247 -25.22 2.10 14.30
N ASN A 248 -26.22 2.32 13.42
CA ASN A 248 -26.79 3.62 13.10
C ASN A 248 -25.77 4.62 12.54
N ASN A 249 -24.96 4.18 11.56
CA ASN A 249 -23.96 4.99 10.85
C ASN A 249 -22.98 5.71 11.80
N PRO A 250 -22.17 4.94 12.56
CA PRO A 250 -21.23 5.52 13.52
C PRO A 250 -20.12 6.31 12.81
N GLU A 251 -19.44 7.15 13.57
CA GLU A 251 -18.16 7.72 13.14
C GLU A 251 -17.12 6.61 13.02
N LEU A 252 -16.37 6.62 11.91
CA LEU A 252 -15.30 5.66 11.67
C LEU A 252 -13.97 6.25 12.11
N TYR A 253 -13.11 5.42 12.70
CA TYR A 253 -11.79 5.85 13.13
C TYR A 253 -10.73 5.71 12.03
N GLY A 254 -9.72 6.57 12.08
CA GLY A 254 -8.53 6.47 11.25
C GLY A 254 -8.83 6.48 9.75
N SER A 255 -8.47 5.40 9.06
CA SER A 255 -8.67 5.17 7.62
C SER A 255 -10.10 4.75 7.24
N GLY A 256 -11.04 4.74 8.20
CA GLY A 256 -12.43 4.37 7.93
C GLY A 256 -12.67 2.86 7.94
N ASP A 257 -11.81 2.09 8.61
CA ASP A 257 -11.78 0.62 8.60
C ASP A 257 -12.21 -0.02 9.93
N SER A 258 -12.57 0.79 10.93
CA SER A 258 -13.16 0.32 12.18
C SER A 258 -14.02 1.38 12.85
N PHE A 259 -14.90 0.92 13.75
CA PHE A 259 -15.65 1.77 14.67
C PHE A 259 -15.85 1.03 16.00
N ILE A 260 -15.98 1.81 17.07
CA ILE A 260 -16.29 1.31 18.43
C ILE A 260 -17.77 1.56 18.71
N ILE A 261 -18.40 0.62 19.40
CA ILE A 261 -19.78 0.75 19.88
C ILE A 261 -19.82 0.62 21.40
N SER A 262 -20.91 1.09 22.01
CA SER A 262 -21.18 0.81 23.41
C SER A 262 -21.60 -0.65 23.61
N ASN A 263 -21.47 -1.16 24.84
CA ASN A 263 -21.86 -2.53 25.17
C ASN A 263 -23.36 -2.80 24.91
N GLU A 264 -24.23 -1.80 25.02
CA GLU A 264 -25.66 -1.93 24.75
C GLU A 264 -25.96 -2.21 23.27
N LEU A 265 -25.10 -1.74 22.36
CA LEU A 265 -25.24 -1.97 20.92
C LEU A 265 -24.63 -3.30 20.47
N LEU A 266 -23.91 -4.01 21.33
CA LEU A 266 -23.24 -5.25 20.96
C LEU A 266 -24.21 -6.33 20.47
N ALA A 267 -25.32 -6.53 21.19
CA ALA A 267 -26.32 -7.53 20.80
C ALA A 267 -26.97 -7.26 19.43
N PRO A 268 -27.47 -6.03 19.12
CA PRO A 268 -28.03 -5.77 17.79
C PRO A 268 -26.97 -5.76 16.68
N VAL A 269 -25.77 -5.22 16.92
CA VAL A 269 -24.70 -5.13 15.89
C VAL A 269 -24.06 -6.50 15.64
N GLY A 270 -23.67 -7.22 16.68
CA GLY A 270 -23.07 -8.56 16.62
C GLY A 270 -24.06 -9.70 16.43
N SER A 271 -25.18 -9.45 15.73
CA SER A 271 -26.29 -10.40 15.56
C SER A 271 -26.09 -11.40 14.42
N ALA A 272 -24.99 -11.32 13.67
CA ALA A 272 -24.67 -12.25 12.60
C ALA A 272 -24.50 -13.70 13.13
N PRO A 273 -24.95 -14.72 12.38
CA PRO A 273 -24.82 -16.12 12.78
C PRO A 273 -23.38 -16.65 12.75
N ALA A 274 -22.45 -15.95 12.12
CA ALA A 274 -21.02 -16.22 12.18
C ALA A 274 -20.22 -14.93 12.36
N MET A 275 -19.02 -15.05 12.93
CA MET A 275 -18.15 -13.91 13.22
C MET A 275 -16.67 -14.28 13.06
N PHE A 276 -15.93 -13.45 12.33
CA PHE A 276 -14.47 -13.43 12.43
C PHE A 276 -14.04 -12.48 13.54
N VAL A 277 -13.11 -12.91 14.37
CA VAL A 277 -12.47 -12.12 15.43
C VAL A 277 -11.03 -11.86 15.02
N VAL A 278 -10.62 -10.60 15.03
CA VAL A 278 -9.24 -10.18 14.75
C VAL A 278 -8.66 -9.51 16.00
N PRO A 279 -7.80 -10.20 16.78
CA PRO A 279 -7.13 -9.61 17.93
C PRO A 279 -6.02 -8.64 17.49
N VAL A 280 -6.17 -7.36 17.85
CA VAL A 280 -5.17 -6.31 17.65
C VAL A 280 -4.81 -5.72 19.01
N ALA A 281 -3.86 -6.37 19.68
CA ALA A 281 -3.46 -6.07 21.07
C ALA A 281 -4.60 -6.16 22.12
N GLY A 282 -5.76 -6.69 21.74
CA GLY A 282 -6.87 -6.99 22.64
C GLY A 282 -6.91 -8.45 23.09
N ARG A 283 -8.09 -8.86 23.56
CA ARG A 283 -8.39 -10.23 24.00
C ARG A 283 -8.41 -11.21 22.84
N THR A 284 -7.94 -12.42 23.08
CA THR A 284 -8.03 -13.58 22.18
C THR A 284 -9.47 -14.07 22.07
N LEU A 285 -9.78 -14.84 21.02
CA LEU A 285 -11.08 -15.51 20.88
C LEU A 285 -11.40 -16.41 22.07
N ALA A 286 -10.40 -17.13 22.59
CA ALA A 286 -10.58 -18.03 23.73
C ALA A 286 -10.99 -17.29 25.03
N GLU A 287 -10.52 -16.05 25.20
CA GLU A 287 -10.94 -15.18 26.31
C GLU A 287 -12.35 -14.62 26.07
N LEU A 288 -12.66 -14.19 24.85
CA LEU A 288 -14.00 -13.70 24.48
C LEU A 288 -15.08 -14.79 24.64
N GLN A 289 -14.74 -16.05 24.34
CA GLN A 289 -15.63 -17.20 24.55
C GLN A 289 -15.97 -17.47 26.03
N GLN A 290 -15.21 -16.90 26.97
CA GLN A 290 -15.47 -17.00 28.41
C GLN A 290 -16.18 -15.77 28.97
N ASP A 291 -16.33 -14.70 28.17
CA ASP A 291 -16.92 -13.44 28.61
C ASP A 291 -18.47 -13.47 28.49
N PRO A 292 -19.21 -13.29 29.60
CA PRO A 292 -20.67 -13.23 29.61
C PRO A 292 -21.28 -12.21 28.64
N LEU A 293 -20.53 -11.17 28.27
CA LEU A 293 -20.96 -10.15 27.32
C LEU A 293 -21.11 -10.70 25.88
N TYR A 294 -20.29 -11.70 25.50
CA TYR A 294 -20.22 -12.21 24.13
C TYR A 294 -20.88 -13.58 23.95
N VAL A 295 -20.88 -14.44 24.98
CA VAL A 295 -21.42 -15.83 24.89
C VAL A 295 -22.88 -15.90 24.42
N GLY A 296 -23.66 -14.84 24.62
CA GLY A 296 -25.05 -14.74 24.18
C GLY A 296 -25.24 -14.35 22.71
N LEU A 297 -24.18 -13.92 22.01
CA LEU A 297 -24.26 -13.54 20.60
C LEU A 297 -24.49 -14.77 19.72
N PRO A 298 -25.25 -14.66 18.61
CA PRO A 298 -25.58 -15.82 17.77
C PRO A 298 -24.38 -16.62 17.29
N ALA A 299 -23.31 -15.94 16.82
CA ALA A 299 -22.08 -16.59 16.39
C ALA A 299 -21.38 -17.37 17.53
N PHE A 300 -21.30 -16.80 18.74
CA PHE A 300 -20.68 -17.43 19.90
C PHE A 300 -21.50 -18.62 20.41
N ALA A 301 -22.81 -18.43 20.58
CA ALA A 301 -23.73 -19.50 21.00
C ALA A 301 -23.79 -20.65 19.99
N GLY A 302 -23.65 -20.35 18.69
CA GLY A 302 -23.59 -21.34 17.60
C GLY A 302 -22.21 -21.98 17.39
N ASN A 303 -21.18 -21.56 18.13
CA ASN A 303 -19.78 -21.95 17.90
C ASN A 303 -19.34 -21.74 16.44
N LYS A 304 -19.73 -20.60 15.86
CA LYS A 304 -19.38 -20.14 14.50
C LYS A 304 -18.54 -18.86 14.58
N VAL A 305 -17.53 -18.91 15.44
CA VAL A 305 -16.54 -17.86 15.66
C VAL A 305 -15.18 -18.35 15.21
N TYR A 306 -14.46 -17.52 14.45
CA TYR A 306 -13.19 -17.88 13.83
C TYR A 306 -12.17 -16.77 14.11
N GLU A 307 -10.96 -17.12 14.48
CA GLU A 307 -9.90 -16.14 14.75
C GLU A 307 -9.02 -15.99 13.51
N LEU A 308 -8.78 -14.74 13.10
CA LEU A 308 -7.76 -14.38 12.11
C LEU A 308 -6.67 -13.54 12.79
N PRO A 309 -5.41 -13.63 12.35
CA PRO A 309 -4.31 -12.87 12.92
C PRO A 309 -4.48 -11.37 12.65
N ALA A 310 -3.81 -10.54 13.46
CA ALA A 310 -3.79 -9.08 13.30
C ALA A 310 -3.40 -8.63 11.88
N THR A 311 -2.53 -9.39 11.20
CA THR A 311 -2.10 -9.14 9.82
C THR A 311 -3.25 -9.16 8.82
N SER A 312 -4.34 -9.87 9.11
CA SER A 312 -5.53 -9.91 8.23
C SER A 312 -6.37 -8.64 8.29
N TYR A 313 -6.18 -7.77 9.28
CA TYR A 313 -6.96 -6.52 9.41
C TYR A 313 -6.57 -5.50 8.34
N ARG A 314 -5.27 -5.24 8.19
CA ARG A 314 -4.67 -4.34 7.20
C ARG A 314 -3.54 -5.06 6.47
N PRO A 315 -3.87 -6.05 5.62
CA PRO A 315 -2.85 -6.89 5.03
C PRO A 315 -2.08 -6.18 3.92
N ASP A 316 -0.79 -6.51 3.81
CA ASP A 316 0.00 -6.36 2.58
C ASP A 316 -0.28 -7.53 1.62
N TYR A 317 0.44 -7.63 0.50
CA TYR A 317 0.24 -8.73 -0.46
C TYR A 317 0.38 -10.12 0.20
N ASP A 318 1.50 -10.37 0.87
CA ASP A 318 1.77 -11.65 1.52
C ASP A 318 0.73 -11.95 2.62
N GLY A 319 0.27 -10.91 3.35
CA GLY A 319 -0.81 -11.01 4.34
C GLY A 319 -2.18 -11.35 3.73
N VAL A 320 -2.49 -10.85 2.52
CA VAL A 320 -3.70 -11.21 1.78
C VAL A 320 -3.66 -12.69 1.40
N MET A 321 -2.54 -13.13 0.83
CA MET A 321 -2.36 -14.53 0.42
C MET A 321 -2.44 -15.47 1.62
N ALA A 322 -1.78 -15.14 2.73
CA ALA A 322 -1.83 -15.91 3.97
C ALA A 322 -3.24 -15.94 4.60
N THR A 323 -4.00 -14.84 4.51
CA THR A 323 -5.39 -14.82 4.97
C THR A 323 -6.27 -15.76 4.14
N LEU A 324 -6.07 -15.79 2.82
CA LEU A 324 -6.76 -16.72 1.93
C LEU A 324 -6.40 -18.18 2.24
N ASP A 325 -5.13 -18.49 2.50
CA ASP A 325 -4.68 -19.82 2.92
C ASP A 325 -5.35 -20.27 4.23
N GLN A 326 -5.40 -19.39 5.23
CA GLN A 326 -6.04 -19.69 6.51
C GLN A 326 -7.54 -19.92 6.36
N VAL A 327 -8.22 -19.10 5.56
CA VAL A 327 -9.64 -19.28 5.26
C VAL A 327 -9.87 -20.60 4.54
N GLN A 328 -9.00 -20.96 3.59
CA GLN A 328 -9.05 -22.27 2.95
C GLN A 328 -8.93 -23.38 3.98
N GLU A 329 -7.90 -23.36 4.83
CA GLU A 329 -7.68 -24.38 5.87
C GLU A 329 -8.88 -24.50 6.83
N MET A 330 -9.51 -23.39 7.22
CA MET A 330 -10.65 -23.39 8.14
C MET A 330 -11.94 -23.97 7.53
N PHE A 331 -12.12 -23.88 6.22
CA PHE A 331 -13.40 -24.13 5.55
C PHE A 331 -13.34 -25.16 4.42
N THR A 332 -12.17 -25.75 4.14
CA THR A 332 -12.05 -26.90 3.24
C THR A 332 -12.71 -28.14 3.84
N GLU A 333 -13.33 -28.94 2.97
CA GLU A 333 -14.00 -30.21 3.31
C GLU A 333 -13.04 -31.31 3.80
#